data_AF-A0A1Q3H520-F1
#
_entry.id   AF-A0A1Q3H520-F1
#
_cell.length_a   1.000
_cell.length_b   1.000
_cell.length_c   1.000
_cell.angle_alpha   90.00
_cell.angle_beta   90.00
_cell.angle_gamma   90.00
#
_symmetry.space_group_name_H-M   'P 1'
#
loop_
_entity.id
_entity.type
_entity.pdbx_description
1 polymer ?
#
loop_
_entity_poly.entity_id
_entity_poly.type
_entity_poly.pdbx_seq_one_letter_code
_entity_poly.pdbx_strand_id
1 'polypeptide(L)' 'CIRHAVMYRKTSFGTQSEEGSRFVERLFTTTTTLKLQGRDVLAFLTDTLAAHRRGLRGPSLLPTAPVPQLALTA' A
#
# COMPACT_ATOMS: atom_id res chain seq x y z
N CYS A 1 7.73 10.87 0.08
CA CYS A 1 8.55 11.62 1.06
C CYS A 1 8.81 10.74 2.29
N ILE A 2 10.07 10.57 2.71
CA ILE A 2 10.49 9.69 3.82
C ILE A 2 10.19 10.24 5.23
N ARG A 3 9.75 11.49 5.32
CA ARG A 3 9.53 12.21 6.59
C ARG A 3 8.66 11.43 7.58
N HIS A 4 7.59 10.78 7.12
CA HIS A 4 6.69 10.03 8.00
C HIS A 4 7.38 8.85 8.70
N ALA A 5 8.22 8.11 7.99
CA ALA A 5 8.99 7.00 8.58
C ALA A 5 10.04 7.52 9.59
N VAL A 6 10.70 8.65 9.29
CA VAL A 6 11.65 9.28 10.21
C VAL A 6 10.97 9.77 11.48
N MET A 7 9.82 10.43 11.37
CA MET A 7 9.03 10.87 12.53
C MET A 7 8.60 9.68 13.37
N TYR A 8 8.06 8.62 12.76
CA TYR A 8 7.68 7.39 13.46
C TYR A 8 8.84 6.81 14.29
N ARG A 9 10.04 6.67 13.70
CA ARG A 9 11.21 6.18 14.43
C ARG A 9 11.59 7.10 15.60
N LYS A 10 11.51 8.42 15.42
CA LYS A 10 11.95 9.40 16.41
C LYS A 10 10.95 9.56 17.57
N THR A 11 9.65 9.60 17.27
CA THR A 11 8.61 9.91 18.27
C THR A 11 7.91 8.68 18.82
N SER A 12 7.93 7.57 18.08
CA SER A 12 7.27 6.31 18.44
C SER A 12 8.26 5.15 18.61
N PHE A 13 9.57 5.46 18.71
CA PHE A 13 10.68 4.53 18.97
C PHE A 13 10.90 3.41 17.93
N GLY A 14 10.13 3.37 16.84
CA GLY A 14 10.30 2.36 15.80
C GLY A 14 9.85 0.96 16.23
N THR A 15 10.54 -0.05 15.70
CA THR A 15 10.26 -1.47 15.90
C THR A 15 11.45 -2.16 16.55
N GLN A 16 11.19 -3.16 17.39
CA GLN A 16 12.22 -3.94 18.10
C GLN A 16 12.31 -5.40 17.63
N SER A 17 11.54 -5.76 16.60
CA SER A 17 11.58 -7.08 15.98
C SER A 17 11.66 -6.97 14.46
N GLU A 18 12.11 -8.05 13.83
CA GLU A 18 12.16 -8.14 12.36
C GLU A 18 10.74 -8.09 11.78
N GLU A 19 9.79 -8.81 12.38
CA GLU A 19 8.40 -8.87 11.94
C GLU A 19 7.74 -7.49 12.02
N GLY A 20 7.98 -6.76 13.12
CA GLY A 20 7.48 -5.39 13.28
C GLY A 20 8.08 -4.48 12.21
N SER A 21 9.38 -4.61 11.94
CA SER A 21 10.07 -3.82 10.91
C SER A 21 9.48 -4.07 9.52
N ARG A 22 9.21 -5.35 9.17
CA ARG A 22 8.54 -5.73 7.92
C ARG A 22 7.12 -5.20 7.83
N PHE A 23 6.37 -5.20 8.92
CA PHE A 23 5.02 -4.64 8.96
C PHE A 23 5.03 -3.14 8.64
N VAL A 24 5.88 -2.37 9.34
CA VAL A 24 5.99 -0.93 9.14
C VAL A 24 6.51 -0.58 7.74
N GLU A 25 7.50 -1.33 7.24
CA GLU A 25 8.01 -1.23 5.87
C GLU A 25 6.88 -1.34 4.84
N ARG A 26 6.03 -2.37 4.95
CA ARG A 26 4.90 -2.60 4.06
C ARG A 26 3.83 -1.52 4.17
N LEU A 27 3.54 -1.05 5.39
CA LEU A 27 2.53 -0.02 5.61
C LEU A 27 2.94 1.34 5.01
N PHE A 28 4.19 1.76 5.23
CA PHE A 28 4.69 3.01 4.64
C PHE A 28 4.81 2.93 3.13
N THR A 29 5.25 1.79 2.58
CA THR A 29 5.26 1.54 1.13
C THR A 29 3.86 1.68 0.56
N THR A 30 2.89 0.94 1.11
CA THR A 30 1.49 0.95 0.65
C THR A 30 0.89 2.36 0.72
N THR A 31 1.00 3.01 1.87
CA THR A 31 0.44 4.35 2.08
C THR A 31 1.06 5.39 1.15
N THR A 32 2.38 5.34 0.95
CA THR A 32 3.08 6.29 0.08
C THR A 32 2.69 6.05 -1.37
N THR A 33 2.66 4.81 -1.82
CA THR A 33 2.30 4.44 -3.20
C THR A 33 0.86 4.84 -3.52
N LEU A 34 -0.11 4.55 -2.64
CA LEU A 34 -1.51 4.93 -2.86
C LEU A 34 -1.70 6.44 -2.90
N LYS A 35 -1.00 7.19 -2.03
CA LYS A 35 -1.00 8.66 -2.07
C LYS A 35 -0.44 9.20 -3.38
N LEU A 36 0.65 8.61 -3.90
CA LEU A 36 1.21 8.98 -5.21
C LEU A 36 0.27 8.64 -6.37
N GLN A 37 -0.52 7.58 -6.23
CA GLN A 37 -1.54 7.16 -7.20
C GLN A 37 -2.87 7.92 -7.07
N GLY A 38 -3.03 8.80 -6.07
CA GLY A 38 -4.31 9.47 -5.78
C GLY A 38 -5.43 8.53 -5.32
N ARG A 39 -5.10 7.37 -4.75
CA ARG A 39 -6.05 6.36 -4.27
C ARG A 39 -6.28 6.49 -2.77
N ASP A 40 -7.50 6.23 -2.33
CA ASP A 40 -7.85 6.24 -0.90
C ASP A 40 -7.15 5.11 -0.13
N VAL A 41 -6.42 5.47 0.91
CA VAL A 41 -5.61 4.53 1.72
C VAL A 41 -6.49 3.66 2.61
N LEU A 42 -7.51 4.23 3.24
CA LEU A 42 -8.35 3.51 4.20
C LEU A 42 -9.23 2.49 3.49
N ALA A 43 -9.81 2.87 2.35
CA ALA A 43 -10.59 1.98 1.49
C ALA A 43 -9.73 0.79 1.03
N PHE A 44 -8.52 1.05 0.54
CA PHE A 44 -7.61 -0.02 0.11
C PHE A 44 -7.26 -1.01 1.24
N LEU A 45 -6.95 -0.50 2.44
CA LEU A 45 -6.63 -1.35 3.59
C LEU A 45 -7.85 -2.15 4.07
N THR A 46 -9.04 -1.53 4.03
CA THR A 46 -10.31 -2.19 4.37
C THR A 46 -10.59 -3.33 3.41
N ASP A 47 -10.46 -3.11 2.10
CA ASP A 47 -10.66 -4.13 1.07
C ASP A 47 -9.62 -5.25 1.19
N THR A 48 -8.37 -4.91 1.48
CA THR A 48 -7.29 -5.89 1.69
C THR A 48 -7.61 -6.80 2.86
N LEU A 49 -8.05 -6.24 4.00
CA LEU A 49 -8.41 -7.03 5.18
C LEU A 49 -9.66 -7.88 4.93
N ALA A 50 -10.67 -7.32 4.28
CA ALA A 50 -11.90 -8.04 3.93
C ALA A 50 -11.61 -9.22 3.00
N ALA A 51 -10.78 -9.04 1.97
CA ALA A 51 -10.35 -10.11 1.08
C ALA A 51 -9.54 -11.18 1.82
N HIS A 52 -8.57 -10.78 2.64
CA HIS A 52 -7.75 -11.70 3.42
C HIS A 52 -8.59 -12.59 4.34
N ARG A 53 -9.55 -12.00 5.08
CA ARG A 53 -10.47 -12.73 5.97
C ARG A 53 -11.36 -13.74 5.24
N ARG A 54 -11.59 -13.54 3.94
CA ARG A 54 -12.37 -14.43 3.08
C ARG A 54 -11.52 -15.41 2.29
N GLY A 55 -10.19 -15.41 2.47
CA GLY A 55 -9.26 -16.22 1.68
C GLY A 55 -9.17 -15.79 0.21
N LEU A 56 -9.60 -14.56 -0.11
CA LEU A 56 -9.57 -14.00 -1.46
C LEU A 56 -8.27 -13.21 -1.69
N ARG A 57 -7.95 -12.98 -2.96
CA ARG A 57 -6.84 -12.10 -3.35
C ARG A 57 -7.21 -10.65 -3.06
N GLY A 58 -6.32 -9.95 -2.36
CA GLY A 58 -6.47 -8.52 -2.07
C GLY A 58 -6.30 -7.62 -3.30
N PRO A 59 -6.67 -6.34 -3.20
CA PRO A 59 -6.48 -5.37 -4.27
C PRO A 59 -5.00 -5.17 -4.60
N SER A 60 -4.68 -4.94 -5.88
CA SER A 60 -3.31 -4.69 -6.32
C SER A 60 -2.84 -3.28 -5.96
N LEU A 61 -1.60 -3.19 -5.48
CA LEU A 61 -0.91 -1.93 -5.26
C LEU A 61 -0.37 -1.33 -6.58
N LEU A 62 -0.19 -2.15 -7.61
CA LEU A 62 0.19 -1.66 -8.93
C LEU A 62 -1.00 -0.92 -9.56
N PRO A 63 -0.77 0.17 -10.31
CA PRO A 63 -1.84 0.83 -11.05
C PRO A 63 -2.51 -0.18 -11.98
N THR A 64 -3.84 -0.19 -12.00
CA THR A 64 -4.58 -0.80 -13.10
C THR A 64 -4.24 0.02 -14.33
N ALA A 65 -3.47 -0.54 -15.26
CA ALA A 65 -3.11 0.17 -16.48
C ALA A 65 -4.39 0.72 -17.14
N PRO A 66 -4.37 1.96 -17.68
CA PRO A 66 -5.35 2.27 -18.72
C PRO A 66 -5.16 1.20 -19.80
N VAL A 67 -6.22 0.49 -20.16
CA VAL A 67 -6.20 -0.41 -21.31
C VAL A 67 -5.61 0.38 -22.48
N PRO A 68 -4.45 0.00 -23.05
CA PRO A 68 -3.95 0.70 -24.22
C PRO A 68 -5.02 0.56 -25.32
N GLN A 69 -5.54 1.69 -25.79
CA GLN A 69 -6.52 1.76 -26.89
C GLN A 69 -5.96 1.21 -28.22
N LEU A 70 -4.70 0.75 -28.23
CA LEU A 70 -3.98 0.21 -29.38
C LEU A 70 -4.54 -1.13 -29.91
N ALA A 71 -5.54 -1.72 -29.24
CA ALA A 71 -6.19 -2.95 -29.70
C ALA A 71 -7.44 -2.71 -30.59
N LEU A 72 -7.83 -1.46 -30.88
CA LEU A 72 -9.05 -1.16 -31.66
C LEU A 72 -8.79 -0.57 -33.06
N THR A 73 -7.58 -0.72 -33.61
CA THR A 73 -7.28 -0.36 -35.00
C THR A 73 -6.58 -1.53 -35.70
N ALA A 74 -7.36 -2.54 -36.08
CA ALA A 74 -7.02 -3.53 -37.09
C ALA A 74 -8.30 -3.95 -37.82
#